data_AF-A0A645GHM8-F1
#
_entry.id   AF-A0A645GHM8-F1
#
_cell.length_a   1.000
_cell.length_b   1.000
_cell.length_c   1.000
_cell.angle_alpha   90.00
_cell.angle_beta   90.00
_cell.angle_gamma   90.00
#
_symmetry.space_group_name_H-M   'P 1'
#
loop_
_entity.id
_entity.type
_entity.pdbx_description
1 polymer ?
#
loop_
_entity_poly.entity_id
_entity_poly.type
_entity_poly.pdbx_seq_one_letter_code
_entity_poly.pdbx_strand_id
1 'polypeptide(L)'
;MSGFHATQATLISRTVKSEKEGKATFFNMMIVEGFIAMCWAAGAMVIFGRGTDLATAPTLMVGLVSRGFLGPIGGMIAVIGVIVLPITSGDTAFRSLRLMVSEQFNINQKVARNRIITTACLFVPAVFVLYYAKSSPTGFYILWRYFSFTNQFVATFALATISVYLYINGKNFLVALIPGMFYFFVTLSFIFHAPIGLKLDERLGMDPKSYTASFILAAICCIGYAWFVKTHGEKEKDHILQDVIS
;
A
#
# COMPACT_ATOMS: atom_id res chain seq x y z
N MET A 1 -2.56 0.02 -6.95
CA MET A 1 -2.40 -1.32 -6.35
C MET A 1 -2.30 -1.16 -4.84
N SER A 2 -2.85 -2.06 -4.02
CA SER A 2 -2.84 -1.94 -2.55
C SER A 2 -1.83 -2.90 -1.92
N GLY A 3 -0.69 -2.38 -1.46
CA GLY A 3 0.28 -3.16 -0.68
C GLY A 3 -0.27 -3.56 0.69
N PHE A 4 -1.16 -2.75 1.27
CA PHE A 4 -1.82 -3.06 2.52
C PHE A 4 -2.61 -4.36 2.45
N HIS A 5 -3.45 -4.53 1.41
CA HIS A 5 -4.16 -5.79 1.20
C HIS A 5 -3.20 -6.96 1.00
N ALA A 6 -2.06 -6.74 0.33
CA ALA A 6 -1.04 -7.77 0.19
C ALA A 6 -0.42 -8.20 1.53
N THR A 7 -0.13 -7.27 2.44
CA THR A 7 0.39 -7.62 3.78
C THR A 7 -0.60 -8.41 4.62
N GLN A 8 -1.89 -8.23 4.36
CA GLN A 8 -2.95 -8.91 5.12
C GLN A 8 -3.35 -10.24 4.50
N ALA A 9 -3.04 -10.47 3.22
CA ALA A 9 -3.48 -11.65 2.48
C ALA A 9 -3.08 -12.96 3.17
N THR A 10 -1.87 -13.05 3.75
CA THR A 10 -1.36 -14.24 4.45
C THR A 10 -2.07 -14.51 5.79
N LEU A 11 -2.48 -13.46 6.50
CA LEU A 11 -3.24 -13.59 7.74
C LEU A 11 -4.68 -13.99 7.46
N ILE A 12 -5.30 -13.38 6.44
CA ILE A 12 -6.69 -13.64 6.08
C ILE A 12 -6.82 -15.01 5.40
N SER A 13 -5.85 -15.45 4.60
CA SER A 13 -5.91 -16.76 3.93
C SER A 13 -6.03 -17.92 4.91
N ARG A 14 -5.44 -17.80 6.11
CA ARG A 14 -5.56 -18.79 7.21
C ARG A 14 -6.95 -18.86 7.85
N THR A 15 -7.85 -17.94 7.50
CA THR A 15 -9.22 -17.87 8.03
C THR A 15 -10.29 -18.26 7.02
N VAL A 16 -9.90 -18.45 5.76
CA VAL A 16 -10.78 -18.85 4.66
C VAL A 16 -10.96 -20.37 4.67
N LYS A 17 -12.18 -20.86 4.47
CA LYS A 17 -12.50 -22.31 4.54
C LYS A 17 -12.40 -23.02 3.19
N SER A 18 -12.48 -22.29 2.09
CA SER A 18 -12.48 -22.87 0.73
C SER A 18 -11.97 -21.88 -0.31
N GLU A 19 -11.51 -22.36 -1.45
CA GLU A 19 -11.11 -21.49 -2.58
C GLU A 19 -12.24 -20.61 -3.08
N LYS A 20 -13.49 -21.10 -3.03
CA LYS A 20 -14.68 -20.31 -3.40
C LYS A 20 -14.84 -19.09 -2.50
N GLU A 21 -14.69 -19.27 -1.19
CA GLU A 21 -14.68 -18.17 -0.22
C GLU A 21 -13.47 -17.26 -0.45
N GLY A 22 -12.29 -17.82 -0.70
CA GLY A 22 -11.08 -17.05 -1.02
C GLY A 22 -11.26 -16.15 -2.24
N LYS A 23 -11.89 -16.64 -3.31
CA LYS A 23 -12.22 -15.83 -4.50
C LYS A 23 -13.17 -14.68 -4.14
N ALA A 24 -14.19 -14.93 -3.33
CA ALA A 24 -15.10 -13.88 -2.87
C ALA A 24 -14.35 -12.82 -2.04
N THR A 25 -13.52 -13.25 -1.10
CA THR A 25 -12.81 -12.35 -0.17
C THR A 25 -11.69 -11.56 -0.84
N PHE A 26 -10.88 -12.19 -1.69
CA PHE A 26 -9.70 -11.53 -2.27
C PHE A 26 -9.96 -10.91 -3.64
N PHE A 27 -10.69 -11.59 -4.53
CA PHE A 27 -10.85 -11.12 -5.90
C PHE A 27 -12.08 -10.22 -6.04
N ASN A 28 -13.26 -10.69 -5.61
CA ASN A 28 -14.50 -9.93 -5.80
C ASN A 28 -14.49 -8.63 -4.98
N MET A 29 -13.98 -8.64 -3.75
CA MET A 29 -13.89 -7.42 -2.94
C MET A 29 -12.97 -6.36 -3.56
N MET A 30 -11.86 -6.76 -4.19
CA MET A 30 -10.97 -5.80 -4.89
C MET A 30 -11.66 -5.18 -6.11
N ILE A 31 -12.53 -5.93 -6.80
CA ILE A 31 -13.37 -5.38 -7.87
C ILE A 31 -14.35 -4.34 -7.31
N VAL A 32 -15.00 -4.66 -6.19
CA VAL A 32 -15.94 -3.74 -5.52
C VAL A 32 -15.24 -2.46 -5.06
N GLU A 33 -14.07 -2.56 -4.44
CA GLU A 33 -13.27 -1.40 -4.06
C GLU A 33 -12.85 -0.58 -5.28
N GLY A 34 -12.42 -1.24 -6.37
CA GLY A 34 -12.09 -0.58 -7.62
C GLY A 34 -13.28 0.18 -8.20
N PHE A 35 -14.47 -0.41 -8.17
CA PHE A 35 -15.71 0.25 -8.58
C PHE A 35 -16.02 1.49 -7.73
N ILE A 36 -15.97 1.36 -6.40
CA ILE A 36 -16.19 2.48 -5.48
C ILE A 36 -15.16 3.60 -5.74
N ALA A 37 -13.89 3.27 -5.96
CA ALA A 37 -12.85 4.23 -6.27
C ALA A 37 -13.12 4.97 -7.59
N MET A 38 -13.62 4.28 -8.62
CA MET A 38 -14.03 4.90 -9.88
C MET A 38 -15.20 5.86 -9.69
N CYS A 39 -16.18 5.54 -8.85
CA CYS A 39 -17.27 6.48 -8.51
C CYS A 39 -16.74 7.76 -7.85
N TRP A 40 -15.80 7.64 -6.90
CA TRP A 40 -15.17 8.81 -6.28
C TRP A 40 -14.36 9.63 -7.28
N ALA A 41 -13.60 8.98 -8.16
CA ALA A 41 -12.85 9.66 -9.22
C ALA A 41 -13.79 10.43 -10.17
N ALA A 42 -14.90 9.82 -10.59
CA ALA A 42 -15.91 10.47 -11.41
C ALA A 42 -16.52 11.70 -10.71
N GLY A 43 -16.88 11.57 -9.44
CA GLY A 43 -17.39 12.69 -8.64
C GLY A 43 -16.37 13.83 -8.55
N ALA A 44 -15.10 13.52 -8.28
CA ALA A 44 -14.04 14.52 -8.22
C ALA A 44 -13.82 15.23 -9.57
N MET A 45 -13.83 14.50 -10.68
CA MET A 45 -13.69 15.08 -12.02
C MET A 45 -14.79 16.10 -12.34
N VAL A 46 -16.04 15.82 -11.94
CA VAL A 46 -17.15 16.78 -12.12
C VAL A 46 -16.95 18.03 -11.26
N ILE A 47 -16.51 17.87 -10.01
CA ILE A 47 -16.27 19.01 -9.11
C ILE A 47 -15.10 19.88 -9.61
N PHE A 48 -14.04 19.28 -10.16
CA PHE A 48 -12.97 20.01 -10.84
C PHE A 48 -13.47 20.72 -12.09
N GLY A 49 -14.30 20.05 -12.91
CA GLY A 49 -14.91 20.65 -14.10
C GLY A 49 -15.82 21.84 -13.81
N ARG A 50 -16.26 22.02 -12.56
CA ARG A 50 -17.03 23.19 -12.09
C ARG A 50 -16.15 24.35 -11.59
N GLY A 51 -14.84 24.28 -11.79
CA GLY A 51 -13.89 25.35 -11.44
C GLY A 51 -13.24 25.21 -10.06
N THR A 52 -13.34 24.04 -9.41
CA THR A 52 -12.61 23.77 -8.17
C THR A 52 -11.11 23.68 -8.46
N ASP A 53 -10.28 24.32 -7.63
CA ASP A 53 -8.83 24.30 -7.77
C ASP A 53 -8.28 22.86 -7.73
N LEU A 54 -7.41 22.50 -8.67
CA LEU A 54 -6.72 21.21 -8.70
C LEU A 54 -5.81 20.99 -7.47
N ALA A 55 -5.41 22.07 -6.80
CA ALA A 55 -4.66 22.00 -5.54
C ALA A 55 -5.54 21.70 -4.30
N THR A 56 -6.86 21.55 -4.47
CA THR A 56 -7.78 21.28 -3.36
C THR A 56 -7.39 20.01 -2.62
N ALA A 57 -7.25 20.10 -1.30
CA ALA A 57 -6.86 18.98 -0.46
C ALA A 57 -7.84 17.79 -0.62
N PRO A 58 -7.35 16.53 -0.68
CA PRO A 58 -8.21 15.37 -0.88
C PRO A 58 -9.34 15.24 0.15
N THR A 59 -9.07 15.57 1.41
CA THR A 59 -10.07 15.56 2.49
C THR A 59 -11.19 16.57 2.25
N LEU A 60 -10.87 17.75 1.71
CA LEU A 60 -11.86 18.75 1.34
C LEU A 60 -12.64 18.32 0.09
N MET A 61 -11.97 17.74 -0.90
CA MET A 61 -12.62 17.20 -2.10
C MET A 61 -13.68 16.16 -1.78
N VAL A 62 -13.42 15.26 -0.81
CA VAL A 62 -14.43 14.29 -0.34
C VAL A 62 -15.69 15.01 0.16
N GLY A 63 -15.54 16.07 0.95
CA GLY A 63 -16.66 16.87 1.45
C GLY A 63 -17.44 17.56 0.34
N LEU A 64 -16.74 18.13 -0.65
CA LEU A 64 -17.35 18.79 -1.80
C LEU A 64 -18.12 17.82 -2.69
N VAL A 65 -17.53 16.65 -3.00
CA VAL A 65 -18.19 15.59 -3.76
C VAL A 65 -19.42 15.06 -3.00
N SER A 66 -19.27 14.77 -1.70
CA SER A 66 -20.35 14.23 -0.88
C SER A 66 -21.56 15.17 -0.84
N ARG A 67 -21.35 16.47 -0.58
CA ARG A 67 -22.44 17.46 -0.54
C ARG A 67 -22.99 17.77 -1.93
N GLY A 68 -22.12 17.84 -2.94
CA GLY A 68 -22.48 18.20 -4.31
C GLY A 68 -23.38 17.18 -5.00
N PHE A 69 -23.27 15.90 -4.65
CA PHE A 69 -24.06 14.83 -5.26
C PHE A 69 -25.16 14.26 -4.35
N LEU A 70 -24.92 14.20 -3.04
CA LEU A 70 -25.83 13.53 -2.10
C LEU A 70 -26.65 14.52 -1.24
N GLY A 71 -26.46 15.82 -1.46
CA GLY A 71 -27.08 16.88 -0.66
C GLY A 71 -26.58 16.92 0.80
N PRO A 72 -27.22 17.71 1.67
CA PRO A 72 -26.78 17.89 3.06
C PRO A 72 -26.81 16.59 3.88
N ILE A 73 -27.91 15.83 3.80
CA ILE A 73 -28.13 14.61 4.60
C ILE A 73 -27.27 13.45 4.07
N GLY A 74 -27.34 13.16 2.77
CA GLY A 74 -26.54 12.09 2.19
C GLY A 74 -25.05 12.40 2.24
N GLY A 75 -24.66 13.68 2.10
CA GLY A 75 -23.28 14.10 2.25
C GLY A 75 -22.75 13.93 3.68
N MET A 76 -23.58 14.19 4.70
CA MET A 76 -23.22 13.93 6.10
C MET A 76 -22.96 12.43 6.34
N ILE A 77 -23.86 11.56 5.87
CA ILE A 77 -23.72 10.10 6.00
C ILE A 77 -22.44 9.62 5.30
N ALA A 78 -22.16 10.13 4.08
CA ALA A 78 -20.95 9.78 3.34
C ALA A 78 -19.67 10.18 4.09
N VAL A 79 -19.63 11.38 4.67
CA VAL A 79 -18.48 11.84 5.47
C VAL A 79 -18.28 10.99 6.71
N ILE A 80 -19.36 10.59 7.42
CA ILE A 80 -19.26 9.66 8.54
C ILE A 80 -18.66 8.33 8.07
N GLY A 81 -19.12 7.79 6.94
CA GLY A 81 -18.55 6.58 6.35
C GLY A 81 -17.05 6.71 6.07
N VAL A 82 -16.63 7.82 5.44
CA VAL A 82 -15.21 8.09 5.16
C VAL A 82 -14.37 8.23 6.42
N ILE A 83 -14.95 8.64 7.56
CA ILE A 83 -14.26 8.68 8.86
C ILE A 83 -14.15 7.28 9.47
N VAL A 84 -15.21 6.46 9.38
CA VAL A 84 -15.25 5.12 9.97
C VAL A 84 -14.27 4.17 9.28
N LEU A 85 -14.17 4.22 7.95
CA LEU A 85 -13.31 3.33 7.16
C LEU A 85 -11.83 3.31 7.59
N PRO A 86 -11.12 4.45 7.73
CA PRO A 86 -9.73 4.47 8.18
C PRO A 86 -9.58 4.05 9.65
N ILE A 87 -10.62 4.21 10.50
CA ILE A 87 -10.59 3.70 11.87
C ILE A 87 -10.58 2.16 11.86
N THR A 88 -11.48 1.54 11.10
CA THR A 88 -11.55 0.08 10.99
C THR A 88 -10.31 -0.52 10.31
N SER A 89 -9.82 0.13 9.25
CA SER A 89 -8.59 -0.30 8.58
C SER A 89 -7.37 -0.11 9.48
N GLY A 90 -7.34 0.97 10.27
CA GLY A 90 -6.31 1.25 11.26
C GLY A 90 -6.25 0.18 12.34
N ASP A 91 -7.37 -0.20 12.95
CA ASP A 91 -7.42 -1.31 13.92
C ASP A 91 -6.86 -2.60 13.32
N THR A 92 -7.29 -2.92 12.09
CA THR A 92 -6.79 -4.09 11.36
C THR A 92 -5.28 -4.01 11.12
N ALA A 93 -4.75 -2.82 10.78
CA ALA A 93 -3.33 -2.59 10.59
C ALA A 93 -2.52 -2.82 11.88
N PHE A 94 -2.94 -2.25 13.01
CA PHE A 94 -2.27 -2.44 14.30
C PHE A 94 -2.34 -3.89 14.77
N ARG A 95 -3.47 -4.56 14.53
CA ARG A 95 -3.61 -5.99 14.81
C ARG A 95 -2.63 -6.82 14.00
N SER A 96 -2.54 -6.59 12.69
CA SER A 96 -1.60 -7.29 11.81
C SER A 96 -0.15 -7.01 12.20
N LEU A 97 0.20 -5.75 12.49
CA LEU A 97 1.53 -5.36 12.93
C LEU A 97 1.93 -6.07 14.23
N ARG A 98 1.04 -6.11 15.22
CA ARG A 98 1.28 -6.84 16.47
C ARG A 98 1.57 -8.31 16.22
N LEU A 99 0.80 -8.96 15.35
CA LEU A 99 0.99 -10.37 15.03
C LEU A 99 2.35 -10.59 14.33
N MET A 100 2.70 -9.76 13.33
CA MET A 100 3.99 -9.84 12.64
C MET A 100 5.17 -9.65 13.59
N VAL A 101 5.13 -8.63 14.45
CA VAL A 101 6.19 -8.41 15.47
C VAL A 101 6.25 -9.58 16.45
N SER A 102 5.10 -10.11 16.87
CA SER A 102 5.08 -11.23 17.79
C SER A 102 5.65 -12.52 17.20
N GLU A 103 5.43 -12.76 15.91
CA GLU A 103 5.98 -13.92 15.19
C GLU A 103 7.50 -13.76 15.02
N GLN A 104 7.96 -12.57 14.62
CA GLN A 104 9.39 -12.28 14.44
C GLN A 104 10.21 -12.41 15.74
N PHE A 105 9.65 -11.97 16.87
CA PHE A 105 10.33 -12.01 18.17
C PHE A 105 9.87 -13.19 19.05
N ASN A 106 9.11 -14.14 18.50
CA ASN A 106 8.57 -15.31 19.23
C ASN A 106 7.82 -14.94 20.53
N ILE A 107 7.10 -13.83 20.55
CA ILE A 107 6.34 -13.34 21.71
C ILE A 107 4.99 -14.04 21.76
N ASN A 108 4.77 -14.87 22.78
CA ASN A 108 3.48 -15.55 22.96
C ASN A 108 2.32 -14.56 23.18
N GLN A 109 1.43 -14.45 22.18
CA GLN A 109 0.26 -13.57 22.21
C GLN A 109 -0.97 -14.14 22.92
N LYS A 110 -0.95 -15.42 23.36
CA LYS A 110 -2.03 -16.00 24.18
C LYS A 110 -2.06 -15.39 25.59
N VAL A 111 -0.91 -14.95 26.09
CA VAL A 111 -0.79 -14.28 27.39
C VAL A 111 -1.26 -12.83 27.26
N ALA A 112 -2.33 -12.47 27.97
CA ALA A 112 -2.92 -11.13 27.91
C ALA A 112 -1.92 -10.01 28.23
N ARG A 113 -1.02 -10.23 29.21
CA ARG A 113 0.06 -9.29 29.55
C ARG A 113 0.98 -9.01 28.36
N ASN A 114 1.47 -10.06 27.70
CA ASN A 114 2.37 -9.91 26.55
C ASN A 114 1.66 -9.18 25.40
N ARG A 115 0.39 -9.52 25.15
CA ARG A 115 -0.45 -8.84 24.16
C ARG A 115 -0.56 -7.34 24.43
N ILE A 116 -0.85 -6.94 25.66
CA ILE A 116 -0.98 -5.52 26.06
C ILE A 116 0.37 -4.80 25.93
N ILE A 117 1.46 -5.40 26.40
CA ILE A 117 2.79 -4.80 26.31
C ILE A 117 3.20 -4.60 24.85
N THR A 118 3.07 -5.63 23.99
CA THR A 118 3.39 -5.51 22.57
C THR A 118 2.55 -4.41 21.91
N THR A 119 1.24 -4.36 22.17
CA THR A 119 0.38 -3.28 21.68
C THR A 119 0.86 -1.91 22.16
N ALA A 120 1.09 -1.74 23.46
CA ALA A 120 1.51 -0.46 24.04
C ALA A 120 2.82 0.04 23.40
N CYS A 121 3.81 -0.84 23.22
CA CYS A 121 5.06 -0.51 22.55
C CYS A 121 4.84 -0.05 21.10
N LEU A 122 3.89 -0.63 20.37
CA LEU A 122 3.55 -0.22 19.00
C LEU A 122 2.77 1.11 18.95
N PHE A 123 2.03 1.45 20.00
CA PHE A 123 1.32 2.72 20.09
C PHE A 123 2.25 3.90 20.36
N VAL A 124 3.39 3.70 21.03
CA VAL A 124 4.38 4.77 21.28
C VAL A 124 4.80 5.50 20.00
N PRO A 125 5.37 4.83 18.97
CA PRO A 125 5.74 5.51 17.73
C PRO A 125 4.53 6.07 16.99
N ALA A 126 3.36 5.43 17.06
CA ALA A 126 2.14 5.93 16.43
C ALA A 126 1.69 7.27 17.04
N VAL A 127 1.74 7.42 18.36
CA VAL A 127 1.42 8.67 19.06
C VAL A 127 2.39 9.78 18.65
N PHE A 128 3.69 9.49 18.53
CA PHE A 128 4.68 10.47 18.06
C PHE A 128 4.40 10.93 16.62
N VAL A 129 4.10 9.99 15.72
CA VAL A 129 3.75 10.32 14.33
C VAL A 129 2.46 11.13 14.26
N LEU A 130 1.44 10.79 15.04
CA LEU A 130 0.18 11.54 15.11
C LEU A 130 0.38 12.95 15.68
N TYR A 131 1.19 13.08 16.73
CA TYR A 131 1.55 14.38 17.30
C TYR A 131 2.25 15.25 16.25
N TYR A 132 3.22 14.71 15.52
CA TYR A 132 3.88 15.42 14.41
C TYR A 132 2.90 15.81 13.31
N ALA A 133 2.03 14.89 12.90
CA ALA A 133 1.05 15.12 11.85
C ALA A 133 0.05 16.24 12.20
N LYS A 134 -0.29 16.39 13.48
CA LYS A 134 -1.21 17.43 13.97
C LYS A 134 -0.52 18.76 14.29
N SER A 135 0.75 18.72 14.72
CA SER A 135 1.49 19.92 15.15
C SER A 135 2.07 20.72 14.00
N SER A 136 2.23 20.11 12.82
CA SER A 136 2.71 20.79 11.61
C SER A 136 1.59 20.96 10.58
N PRO A 137 1.40 22.16 10.00
CA PRO A 137 0.47 22.36 8.87
C PRO A 137 0.73 21.43 7.68
N THR A 138 1.99 21.00 7.50
CA THR A 138 2.40 20.06 6.44
C THR A 138 2.54 18.62 6.93
N GLY A 139 2.35 18.36 8.23
CA GLY A 139 2.60 17.07 8.86
C GLY A 139 1.73 15.95 8.27
N PHE A 140 0.42 16.18 8.14
CA PHE A 140 -0.49 15.23 7.49
C PHE A 140 -0.13 14.98 6.03
N TYR A 141 0.24 16.01 5.28
CA TYR A 141 0.63 15.88 3.88
C TYR A 141 1.89 15.01 3.71
N ILE A 142 2.91 15.21 4.57
CA ILE A 142 4.11 14.37 4.59
C ILE A 142 3.74 12.92 4.93
N LEU A 143 2.96 12.71 5.98
CA LEU A 143 2.52 11.37 6.40
C LEU A 143 1.75 10.64 5.28
N TRP A 144 0.87 11.35 4.58
CA TRP A 144 0.10 10.81 3.46
C TRP A 144 1.02 10.37 2.31
N ARG A 145 2.09 11.13 2.03
CA ARG A 145 3.10 10.74 1.02
C ARG A 145 3.88 9.50 1.46
N TYR A 146 4.30 9.42 2.72
CA TYR A 146 4.94 8.22 3.28
C TYR A 146 4.06 6.98 3.15
N PHE A 147 2.79 7.11 3.56
CA PHE A 147 1.81 6.05 3.40
C PHE A 147 1.68 5.63 1.93
N SER A 148 1.53 6.59 1.01
CA SER A 148 1.32 6.33 -0.41
C SER A 148 2.48 5.56 -1.06
N PHE A 149 3.72 6.03 -0.91
CA PHE A 149 4.85 5.36 -1.57
C PHE A 149 5.19 4.03 -0.88
N THR A 150 5.07 3.94 0.45
CA THR A 150 5.35 2.68 1.18
C THR A 150 4.33 1.61 0.78
N ASN A 151 3.07 1.99 0.62
CA ASN A 151 2.02 1.08 0.16
C ASN A 151 2.29 0.56 -1.26
N GLN A 152 2.80 1.41 -2.16
CA GLN A 152 3.18 0.97 -3.51
C GLN A 152 4.42 0.07 -3.49
N PHE A 153 5.42 0.41 -2.67
CA PHE A 153 6.64 -0.39 -2.51
C PHE A 153 6.33 -1.79 -1.98
N VAL A 154 5.50 -1.89 -0.94
CA VAL A 154 5.10 -3.21 -0.40
C VAL A 154 4.33 -4.03 -1.44
N ALA A 155 3.52 -3.40 -2.28
CA ALA A 155 2.83 -4.05 -3.39
C ALA A 155 3.79 -4.70 -4.41
N THR A 156 5.01 -4.20 -4.58
CA THR A 156 5.98 -4.80 -5.50
C THR A 156 6.49 -6.15 -4.99
N PHE A 157 6.64 -6.34 -3.68
CA PHE A 157 6.99 -7.66 -3.13
C PHE A 157 5.90 -8.68 -3.38
N ALA A 158 4.63 -8.28 -3.24
CA ALA A 158 3.50 -9.14 -3.55
C ALA A 158 3.49 -9.56 -5.04
N LEU A 159 3.75 -8.61 -5.95
CA LEU A 159 3.85 -8.89 -7.38
C LEU A 159 5.05 -9.79 -7.69
N ALA A 160 6.18 -9.60 -7.02
CA ALA A 160 7.34 -10.50 -7.13
C ALA A 160 6.98 -11.93 -6.71
N THR A 161 6.31 -12.10 -5.56
CA THR A 161 5.86 -13.42 -5.09
C THR A 161 4.90 -14.06 -6.09
N ILE A 162 3.93 -13.32 -6.64
CA ILE A 162 3.02 -13.84 -7.67
C ILE A 162 3.78 -14.22 -8.94
N SER A 163 4.74 -13.41 -9.38
CA SER A 163 5.58 -13.71 -10.54
C SER A 163 6.38 -15.00 -10.34
N VAL A 164 7.03 -15.17 -9.19
CA VAL A 164 7.77 -16.41 -8.85
C VAL A 164 6.83 -17.61 -8.85
N TYR A 165 5.66 -17.50 -8.22
CA TYR A 165 4.65 -18.56 -8.20
C TYR A 165 4.21 -18.97 -9.61
N LEU A 166 3.89 -18.00 -10.48
CA LEU A 166 3.49 -18.27 -11.86
C LEU A 166 4.64 -18.90 -12.66
N TYR A 167 5.87 -18.45 -12.45
CA TYR A 167 7.06 -18.96 -13.11
C TYR A 167 7.28 -20.45 -12.80
N ILE A 168 7.29 -20.81 -11.51
CA ILE A 168 7.50 -22.18 -11.03
C ILE A 168 6.43 -23.13 -11.58
N ASN A 169 5.19 -22.66 -11.71
CA ASN A 169 4.05 -23.41 -12.26
C ASN A 169 3.99 -23.41 -13.79
N GLY A 170 4.99 -22.89 -14.50
CA GLY A 170 5.02 -22.83 -15.97
C GLY A 170 3.92 -21.95 -16.58
N LYS A 171 3.36 -21.01 -15.82
CA LYS A 171 2.34 -20.05 -16.27
C LYS A 171 2.99 -18.73 -16.68
N ASN A 172 2.23 -17.89 -17.37
CA ASN A 172 2.71 -16.58 -17.82
C ASN A 172 2.96 -15.62 -16.64
N PHE A 173 4.19 -15.63 -16.11
CA PHE A 173 4.63 -14.77 -15.01
C PHE A 173 4.73 -13.28 -15.36
N LEU A 174 4.77 -12.95 -16.67
CA LEU A 174 4.88 -11.56 -17.15
C LEU A 174 3.67 -10.71 -16.74
N VAL A 175 2.50 -11.34 -16.58
CA VAL A 175 1.26 -10.68 -16.15
C VAL A 175 1.42 -10.02 -14.78
N ALA A 176 2.24 -10.59 -13.89
CA ALA A 176 2.58 -9.98 -12.60
C ALA A 176 3.90 -9.20 -12.64
N LEU A 177 4.86 -9.65 -13.45
CA LEU A 177 6.20 -9.05 -13.47
C LEU A 177 6.19 -7.65 -14.07
N ILE A 178 5.50 -7.45 -15.20
CA ILE A 178 5.47 -6.15 -15.90
C ILE A 178 4.82 -5.07 -15.00
N PRO A 179 3.64 -5.28 -14.39
CA PRO A 179 3.13 -4.36 -13.40
C PRO A 179 4.08 -4.16 -12.21
N GLY A 180 4.72 -5.24 -11.73
CA GLY A 180 5.70 -5.18 -10.64
C GLY A 180 6.87 -4.24 -10.96
N MET A 181 7.47 -4.40 -12.14
CA MET A 181 8.54 -3.55 -12.66
C MET A 181 8.11 -2.09 -12.77
N PHE A 182 6.91 -1.82 -13.30
CA PHE A 182 6.38 -0.47 -13.41
C PHE A 182 6.23 0.19 -12.03
N TYR A 183 5.58 -0.48 -11.08
CA TYR A 183 5.42 0.04 -9.71
C TYR A 183 6.76 0.21 -9.00
N PHE A 184 7.70 -0.72 -9.20
CA PHE A 184 9.04 -0.64 -8.62
C PHE A 184 9.81 0.57 -9.16
N PHE A 185 9.78 0.77 -10.47
CA PHE A 185 10.40 1.93 -11.12
C PHE A 185 9.82 3.25 -10.62
N VAL A 186 8.50 3.41 -10.66
CA VAL A 186 7.83 4.68 -10.26
C VAL A 186 8.08 4.98 -8.77
N THR A 187 7.98 3.95 -7.92
CA THR A 187 8.16 4.12 -6.47
C THR A 187 9.61 4.47 -6.13
N LEU A 188 10.59 3.77 -6.71
CA LEU A 188 12.00 4.08 -6.47
C LEU A 188 12.40 5.43 -7.05
N SER A 189 11.91 5.79 -8.23
CA SER A 189 12.12 7.11 -8.82
C SER A 189 11.66 8.21 -7.86
N PHE A 190 10.49 8.04 -7.24
CA PHE A 190 9.99 8.96 -6.22
C PHE A 190 10.89 8.97 -4.97
N ILE A 191 11.29 7.81 -4.46
CA ILE A 191 12.14 7.72 -3.25
C ILE A 191 13.51 8.37 -3.50
N PHE A 192 14.10 8.19 -4.68
CA PHE A 192 15.40 8.75 -5.03
C PHE A 192 15.32 10.26 -5.22
N HIS A 193 14.27 10.74 -5.88
CA HIS A 193 14.15 12.15 -6.23
C HIS A 193 13.57 13.04 -5.12
N ALA A 194 12.51 12.58 -4.45
CA ALA A 194 11.67 13.46 -3.63
C ALA A 194 12.44 14.08 -2.45
N PRO A 195 12.05 15.31 -2.01
CA PRO A 195 12.65 15.97 -0.84
C PRO A 195 12.57 15.18 0.47
N ILE A 196 11.53 14.35 0.61
CA ILE A 196 11.33 13.46 1.76
C ILE A 196 12.08 12.13 1.64
N GLY A 197 12.69 11.88 0.48
CA GLY A 197 13.48 10.69 0.16
C GLY A 197 14.98 11.00 0.17
N LEU A 198 15.68 10.60 -0.89
CA LEU A 198 17.15 10.74 -0.95
C LEU A 198 17.64 12.07 -1.52
N LYS A 199 16.78 12.86 -2.18
CA LYS A 199 17.17 14.11 -2.86
C LYS A 199 18.35 13.93 -3.82
N LEU A 200 18.36 12.82 -4.56
CA LEU A 200 19.54 12.37 -5.31
C LEU A 200 19.99 13.40 -6.35
N ASP A 201 19.08 13.91 -7.18
CA ASP A 201 19.42 14.87 -8.24
C ASP A 201 19.99 16.18 -7.66
N GLU A 202 19.37 16.71 -6.60
CA GLU A 202 19.84 17.90 -5.87
C GLU A 202 21.24 17.67 -5.27
N ARG A 203 21.48 16.49 -4.67
CA ARG A 203 22.80 16.13 -4.08
C ARG A 203 23.90 15.95 -5.11
N LEU A 204 23.56 15.60 -6.34
CA LEU A 204 24.49 15.48 -7.46
C LEU A 204 24.71 16.83 -8.18
N GLY A 205 24.14 17.92 -7.67
CA GLY A 205 24.27 19.26 -8.26
C GLY A 205 23.45 19.45 -9.54
N MET A 206 22.49 18.55 -9.82
CA MET A 206 21.54 18.70 -10.92
C MET A 206 20.38 19.61 -10.52
N ASP A 207 19.64 20.12 -11.52
CA ASP A 207 18.41 20.88 -11.27
C ASP A 207 17.45 20.02 -10.41
N PRO A 208 16.94 20.53 -9.27
CA PRO A 208 15.93 19.84 -8.44
C PRO A 208 14.65 19.46 -9.18
N LYS A 209 14.39 20.02 -10.37
CA LYS A 209 13.26 19.61 -11.23
C LYS A 209 13.61 18.45 -12.17
N SER A 210 14.90 18.14 -12.32
CA SER A 210 15.37 17.03 -13.13
C SER A 210 15.24 15.72 -12.36
N TYR A 211 14.68 14.71 -13.03
CA TYR A 211 14.58 13.34 -12.53
C TYR A 211 15.64 12.41 -13.13
N THR A 212 16.61 12.95 -13.88
CA THR A 212 17.52 12.13 -14.70
C THR A 212 18.29 11.11 -13.89
N ALA A 213 18.97 11.50 -12.80
CA ALA A 213 19.76 10.57 -12.01
C ALA A 213 18.87 9.56 -11.28
N SER A 214 17.75 10.04 -10.73
CA SER A 214 16.76 9.18 -10.06
C SER A 214 16.13 8.15 -10.98
N PHE A 215 15.78 8.51 -12.22
CA PHE A 215 15.22 7.59 -13.21
C PHE A 215 16.26 6.57 -13.68
N ILE A 216 17.50 6.98 -13.93
CA ILE A 216 18.57 6.05 -14.32
C ILE A 216 18.77 5.01 -13.20
N LEU A 217 18.90 5.45 -11.96
CA LEU A 217 19.09 4.54 -10.83
C LEU A 217 17.87 3.62 -10.63
N ALA A 218 16.65 4.16 -10.73
CA ALA A 218 15.42 3.37 -10.64
C ALA A 218 15.31 2.34 -11.77
N ALA A 219 15.74 2.68 -12.99
CA ALA A 219 15.77 1.75 -14.13
C ALA A 219 16.76 0.59 -13.88
N ILE A 220 17.95 0.90 -13.36
CA ILE A 220 18.94 -0.13 -12.97
C ILE A 220 18.36 -1.05 -11.89
N CYS A 221 17.76 -0.50 -10.84
CA CYS A 221 17.11 -1.27 -9.79
C CYS A 221 15.94 -2.12 -10.35
N CYS A 222 15.19 -1.61 -11.33
CA CYS A 222 14.09 -2.33 -11.97
C CYS A 222 14.57 -3.54 -12.80
N ILE A 223 15.70 -3.40 -13.49
CA ILE A 223 16.37 -4.53 -14.16
C ILE A 223 16.81 -5.55 -13.11
N GLY A 224 17.41 -5.10 -12.01
CA GLY A 224 17.78 -5.95 -10.88
C GLY A 224 16.60 -6.69 -10.26
N TYR A 225 15.45 -6.02 -10.13
CA TYR A 225 14.19 -6.61 -9.66
C TYR A 225 13.70 -7.72 -10.59
N ALA A 226 13.68 -7.49 -11.90
CA ALA A 226 13.27 -8.50 -12.88
C ALA A 226 14.21 -9.71 -12.91
N TRP A 227 15.52 -9.43 -12.84
CA TRP A 227 16.54 -10.46 -12.74
C TRP A 227 16.37 -11.29 -11.46
N PHE A 228 16.19 -10.64 -10.30
CA PHE A 228 16.00 -11.30 -9.02
C PHE A 228 14.78 -12.22 -9.04
N VAL A 229 13.63 -11.74 -9.52
CA VAL A 229 12.40 -12.53 -9.61
C VAL A 229 12.60 -13.79 -10.46
N LYS A 230 13.25 -13.65 -11.62
CA LYS A 230 13.50 -14.77 -12.51
C LYS A 230 14.50 -15.77 -11.90
N THR A 231 15.66 -15.29 -11.46
CA THR A 231 16.73 -16.15 -10.92
C THR A 231 16.31 -16.85 -9.64
N HIS A 232 15.53 -16.18 -8.78
CA HIS A 232 14.99 -16.81 -7.58
C HIS A 232 13.98 -17.91 -7.92
N GLY A 233 13.08 -17.66 -8.89
CA GLY A 233 12.15 -18.68 -9.38
C GLY A 233 12.83 -19.88 -10.07
N GLU A 234 14.02 -19.70 -10.64
CA GLU A 234 14.83 -20.78 -11.22
C GLU A 234 15.57 -21.61 -10.16
N LYS A 235 16.24 -20.95 -9.22
CA LYS A 235 17.10 -21.61 -8.21
C LYS A 235 16.31 -22.31 -7.12
N GLU A 236 15.26 -21.69 -6.62
CA GLU A 236 14.49 -22.19 -5.47
C GLU A 236 13.29 -23.04 -5.90
N LYS A 237 13.16 -23.35 -7.19
CA LYS A 237 12.02 -24.07 -7.75
C LYS A 237 11.73 -25.37 -6.98
N ASP A 238 12.75 -26.18 -6.77
CA ASP A 238 12.61 -27.51 -6.17
C ASP A 238 12.30 -27.42 -4.67
N HIS A 239 12.89 -26.45 -3.96
CA HIS A 239 12.61 -26.20 -2.55
C HIS A 239 11.18 -25.71 -2.33
N ILE A 240 10.73 -24.75 -3.13
CA ILE A 240 9.39 -24.16 -3.02
C ILE A 240 8.31 -25.21 -3.34
N LEU A 241 8.56 -26.11 -4.31
CA LEU A 241 7.62 -27.18 -4.63
C LEU A 241 7.53 -28.24 -3.51
N GLN A 242 8.62 -28.50 -2.78
CA GLN A 242 8.62 -29.45 -1.67
C GLN A 242 7.88 -28.92 -0.44
N ASP A 243 8.08 -27.65 -0.07
CA ASP A 243 7.43 -27.03 1.11
C ASP A 243 5.92 -26.81 0.97
N VAL A 244 5.40 -26.75 -0.28
CA VAL A 244 3.96 -26.52 -0.53
C VAL A 244 3.15 -27.82 -0.44
N ILE A 245 3.80 -28.99 -0.52
CA ILE A 245 3.15 -30.31 -0.51
C ILE A 245 3.23 -30.96 0.90
N SER A 246 4.10 -30.46 1.78
CA SER A 246 4.20 -30.86 3.20
C SER A 246 3.24 -30.10 4.11
#